data_AF-A0A969JWB7-F1
#
_entry.id   AF-A0A969JWB7-F1
#
_cell.length_a   1.000
_cell.length_b   1.000
_cell.length_c   1.000
_cell.angle_alpha   90.00
_cell.angle_beta   90.00
_cell.angle_gamma   90.00
#
_symmetry.space_group_name_H-M   'P 1'
#
loop_
_entity.id
_entity.type
_entity.pdbx_description
1 polymer ?
#
loop_
_entity_poly.entity_id
_entity_poly.type
_entity_poly.pdbx_seq_one_letter_code
_entity_poly.pdbx_strand_id
1 'polypeptide(L)'
;MQTFTGLRVWDGVADDYVEGTTISVEGGRIRDGVGGERRDLSGLTVIPGLIDAHVHMVLDPKIGDALAHGKLDPDAEIAAIAQRARGMVEAGITTARDLGRRPFSRTRGARSNQAR
;
A
#
# COMPACT_ATOMS: atom_id res chain seq x y z
N MET A 1 5.11 20.85 9.26
CA MET A 1 5.14 20.96 7.80
C MET A 1 6.51 20.55 7.27
N GLN A 2 6.57 19.84 6.14
CA GLN A 2 7.79 19.50 5.41
C GLN A 2 7.68 20.05 3.98
N THR A 3 8.76 20.59 3.43
CA THR A 3 8.82 21.15 2.08
C THR A 3 9.93 20.45 1.28
N PHE A 4 9.60 19.95 0.08
CA PHE A 4 10.52 19.28 -0.84
C PHE A 4 10.72 20.10 -2.10
N THR A 5 11.95 20.35 -2.52
CA THR A 5 12.23 21.31 -3.60
C THR A 5 13.17 20.77 -4.66
N GLY A 6 13.24 21.46 -5.80
CA GLY A 6 14.08 21.05 -6.94
C GLY A 6 13.50 19.85 -7.69
N LEU A 7 12.22 19.54 -7.46
CA LEU A 7 11.59 18.33 -7.96
C LEU A 7 11.17 18.47 -9.42
N ARG A 8 11.32 17.38 -10.17
CA ARG A 8 10.53 17.13 -11.36
C ARG A 8 9.26 16.40 -10.96
N VAL A 9 8.09 16.97 -11.23
CA VAL A 9 6.80 16.43 -10.75
C VAL A 9 5.92 16.02 -11.92
N TRP A 10 5.39 14.81 -11.89
CA TRP A 10 4.25 14.40 -12.71
C TRP A 10 3.04 14.21 -11.79
N ASP A 11 1.88 14.70 -12.20
CA ASP A 11 0.65 14.70 -11.39
C ASP A 11 -0.26 13.48 -11.67
N GLY A 12 0.12 12.64 -12.62
CA GLY A 12 -0.67 11.47 -13.04
C GLY A 12 -1.72 11.77 -14.11
N VAL A 13 -1.79 13.02 -14.61
CA VAL A 13 -2.81 13.46 -15.58
C VAL A 13 -2.16 14.06 -16.83
N ALA A 14 -1.19 14.98 -16.66
CA ALA A 14 -0.53 15.64 -17.78
C ALA A 14 0.40 14.68 -18.56
N ASP A 15 0.70 15.00 -19.82
CA ASP A 15 1.66 14.20 -20.62
C ASP A 15 3.12 14.47 -20.23
N ASP A 16 3.41 15.66 -19.70
CA ASP A 16 4.75 16.14 -19.37
C ASP A 16 4.94 16.40 -17.86
N TYR A 17 6.20 16.58 -17.47
CA TYR A 17 6.59 16.95 -16.11
C TYR A 17 6.64 18.46 -15.89
N VAL A 18 6.41 18.89 -14.65
CA VAL A 18 6.75 20.23 -14.18
C VAL A 18 8.13 20.21 -13.52
N GLU A 19 9.07 20.97 -14.05
CA GLU A 19 10.45 21.06 -13.56
C GLU A 19 10.61 22.08 -12.43
N GLY A 20 11.63 21.89 -11.57
CA GLY A 20 12.03 22.85 -10.55
C GLY A 20 10.97 23.17 -9.48
N THR A 21 9.99 22.28 -9.31
CA THR A 21 8.79 22.54 -8.49
C THR A 21 9.04 22.21 -7.02
N THR A 22 8.15 22.75 -6.16
CA THR A 22 8.14 22.53 -4.71
C THR A 22 6.86 21.83 -4.28
N ILE A 23 6.95 20.84 -3.41
CA ILE A 23 5.82 20.16 -2.77
C ILE A 23 5.90 20.36 -1.27
N SER A 24 4.83 20.87 -0.67
CA SER A 24 4.70 21.01 0.79
C SER A 24 3.69 20.01 1.34
N VAL A 25 4.05 19.35 2.46
CA VAL A 25 3.23 18.32 3.10
C VAL A 25 3.00 18.65 4.57
N GLU A 26 1.74 18.61 4.99
CA GLU A 26 1.32 18.80 6.38
C GLU A 26 0.12 17.93 6.70
N GLY A 27 0.19 17.19 7.82
CA GLY A 27 -0.93 16.34 8.28
C GLY A 27 -1.36 15.28 7.27
N GLY A 28 -0.41 14.73 6.49
CA GLY A 28 -0.70 13.74 5.45
C GLY A 28 -1.37 14.30 4.20
N ARG A 29 -1.37 15.62 3.99
CA ARG A 29 -1.93 16.28 2.81
C ARG A 29 -0.90 17.17 2.14
N ILE A 30 -0.99 17.26 0.81
CA ILE A 30 -0.28 18.29 0.03
C ILE A 30 -0.94 19.65 0.32
N ARG A 31 -0.14 20.68 0.53
CA ARG A 31 -0.57 22.05 0.84
C ARG A 31 0.12 23.05 -0.07
N ASP A 32 -0.55 24.17 -0.32
CA ASP A 32 0.05 25.33 -0.96
C ASP A 32 0.95 26.10 0.02
N GLY A 33 1.94 26.82 -0.53
CA GLY A 33 2.89 27.61 0.24
C GLY A 33 4.16 26.83 0.63
N VAL A 34 5.13 27.54 1.22
CA VAL A 34 6.43 26.99 1.62
C VAL A 34 6.67 27.23 3.10
N GLY A 35 7.26 26.25 3.80
CA GLY A 35 7.60 26.38 5.21
C GLY A 35 7.84 25.06 5.94
N GLY A 36 8.27 25.16 7.20
CA GLY A 36 8.77 24.01 7.94
C GLY A 36 10.12 23.53 7.43
N GLU A 37 10.47 22.28 7.73
CA GLU A 37 11.76 21.69 7.34
C GLU A 37 11.83 21.54 5.82
N ARG A 38 12.89 22.06 5.21
CA ARG A 38 13.10 22.01 3.76
C ARG A 38 14.13 20.95 3.40
N ARG A 39 13.83 20.14 2.38
CA ARG A 39 14.76 19.16 1.81
C ARG A 39 14.85 19.37 0.30
N ASP A 40 16.07 19.53 -0.19
CA ASP A 40 16.34 19.58 -1.62
C ASP A 40 16.43 18.15 -2.16
N LEU A 41 15.63 17.87 -3.19
CA LEU A 41 15.52 16.59 -3.86
C LEU A 41 15.75 16.76 -5.38
N SER A 42 16.57 17.75 -5.74
CA SER A 42 17.01 18.02 -7.11
C SER A 42 17.53 16.76 -7.81
N GLY A 43 17.10 16.57 -9.08
CA GLY A 43 17.46 15.41 -9.89
C GLY A 43 16.55 14.20 -9.70
N LEU A 44 15.61 14.23 -8.75
CA LEU A 44 14.59 13.19 -8.59
C LEU A 44 13.29 13.55 -9.30
N THR A 45 12.55 12.51 -9.69
CA THR A 45 11.19 12.64 -10.21
C THR A 45 10.20 12.15 -9.16
N VAL A 46 9.19 12.95 -8.89
CA VAL A 46 8.09 12.62 -7.98
C VAL A 46 6.83 12.37 -8.80
N ILE A 47 6.13 11.31 -8.43
CA ILE A 47 4.85 10.88 -9.00
C ILE A 47 3.87 10.59 -7.85
N PRO A 48 2.55 10.54 -8.11
CA PRO A 48 1.61 10.02 -7.13
C PRO A 48 1.95 8.57 -6.78
N GLY A 49 1.66 8.17 -5.54
CA GLY A 49 1.87 6.79 -5.12
C GLY A 49 1.07 5.81 -5.99
N LEU A 50 1.68 4.67 -6.33
CA LEU A 50 1.09 3.72 -7.26
C LEU A 50 -0.11 2.99 -6.63
N ILE A 51 -1.07 2.63 -7.48
CA ILE A 51 -2.28 1.91 -7.10
C ILE A 51 -2.31 0.55 -7.79
N ASP A 52 -2.42 -0.53 -7.01
CA ASP A 52 -2.67 -1.87 -7.53
C ASP A 52 -4.13 -2.28 -7.28
N ALA A 53 -4.91 -2.40 -8.36
CA ALA A 53 -6.33 -2.71 -8.27
C ALA A 53 -6.65 -4.20 -8.05
N HIS A 54 -5.66 -5.08 -8.13
CA HIS A 54 -5.88 -6.51 -8.08
C HIS A 54 -4.70 -7.24 -7.45
N VAL A 55 -4.73 -7.34 -6.12
CA VAL A 55 -3.77 -8.18 -5.38
C VAL A 55 -4.47 -9.30 -4.62
N HIS A 56 -3.69 -10.32 -4.26
CA HIS A 56 -4.13 -11.39 -3.38
C HIS A 56 -3.12 -11.53 -2.23
N MET A 57 -3.36 -10.82 -1.11
CA MET A 57 -2.37 -10.68 -0.03
C MET A 57 -2.09 -11.99 0.72
N VAL A 58 -3.07 -12.89 0.74
CA VAL A 58 -3.00 -14.22 1.37
C VAL A 58 -2.24 -15.26 0.53
N LEU A 59 -2.02 -14.99 -0.76
CA LEU A 59 -1.36 -15.93 -1.65
C LEU A 59 0.15 -15.70 -1.60
N ASP A 60 0.88 -16.77 -1.33
CA ASP A 60 2.34 -16.77 -1.41
C ASP A 60 2.79 -17.22 -2.81
N PRO A 61 3.45 -16.36 -3.60
CA PRO A 61 3.92 -16.76 -4.93
C PRO A 61 4.93 -17.92 -4.92
N LYS A 62 5.51 -18.27 -3.76
CA LYS A 62 6.41 -19.42 -3.60
C LYS A 62 5.66 -20.75 -3.50
N ILE A 63 4.35 -20.71 -3.24
CA ILE A 63 3.50 -21.90 -3.18
C ILE A 63 2.87 -22.08 -4.56
N GLY A 64 3.36 -23.06 -5.32
CA GLY A 64 2.83 -23.35 -6.66
C GLY A 64 1.49 -24.09 -6.67
N ASP A 65 1.12 -24.74 -5.56
CA ASP A 65 -0.16 -25.44 -5.42
C ASP A 65 -1.23 -24.50 -4.82
N ALA A 66 -2.23 -24.15 -5.62
CA ALA A 66 -3.33 -23.28 -5.22
C ALA A 66 -4.09 -23.81 -3.98
N LEU A 67 -4.17 -25.14 -3.80
CA LEU A 67 -4.85 -25.79 -2.68
C LEU A 67 -4.01 -25.80 -1.39
N ALA A 68 -2.73 -25.46 -1.48
CA ALA A 68 -1.86 -25.35 -0.32
C ALA A 68 -1.98 -24.00 0.42
N HIS A 69 -2.69 -23.02 -0.15
CA HIS A 69 -2.91 -21.72 0.49
C HIS A 69 -3.90 -21.76 1.65
N GLY A 70 -3.64 -20.90 2.63
CA GLY A 70 -4.44 -20.73 3.85
C GLY A 70 -4.48 -21.98 4.72
N LYS A 71 -3.34 -22.68 4.78
CA LYS A 71 -3.01 -23.70 5.78
C LYS A 71 -2.19 -23.14 6.95
N LEU A 72 -1.80 -21.86 6.87
CA LEU A 72 -1.10 -21.16 7.94
C LEU A 72 -2.05 -20.90 9.11
N ASP A 73 -1.49 -20.88 10.31
CA ASP A 73 -2.16 -20.32 11.48
C ASP A 73 -2.48 -18.83 11.23
N PRO A 74 -3.62 -18.30 11.74
CA PRO A 74 -4.02 -16.92 11.50
C PRO A 74 -2.95 -15.87 11.83
N ASP A 75 -2.18 -16.04 12.91
CA ASP A 75 -1.16 -15.07 13.30
C ASP A 75 0.03 -15.09 12.32
N ALA A 76 0.41 -16.27 11.86
CA ALA A 76 1.45 -16.45 10.85
C ALA A 76 1.02 -15.88 9.49
N GLU A 77 -0.26 -16.03 9.11
CA GLU A 77 -0.81 -15.46 7.89
C GLU A 77 -0.81 -13.92 7.94
N ILE A 78 -1.22 -13.32 9.06
CA ILE A 78 -1.18 -11.85 9.26
C ILE A 78 0.26 -11.33 9.15
N ALA A 79 1.23 -12.00 9.78
CA ALA A 79 2.64 -11.60 9.69
C ALA A 79 3.16 -11.68 8.25
N ALA A 80 2.80 -12.73 7.51
CA ALA A 80 3.18 -12.88 6.12
C ALA A 80 2.50 -11.82 5.21
N ILE A 81 1.25 -11.45 5.47
CA ILE A 81 0.55 -10.35 4.76
C ILE A 81 1.26 -9.02 5.01
N ALA A 82 1.63 -8.72 6.28
CA ALA A 82 2.33 -7.51 6.63
C ALA A 82 3.69 -7.40 5.92
N GLN A 83 4.43 -8.51 5.78
CA GLN A 83 5.67 -8.53 5.03
C GLN A 83 5.46 -8.21 3.55
N ARG A 84 4.42 -8.77 2.92
CA ARG A 84 4.09 -8.46 1.51
C ARG A 84 3.67 -7.01 1.34
N ALA A 85 2.83 -6.50 2.24
CA ALA A 85 2.39 -5.09 2.24
C ALA A 85 3.58 -4.13 2.36
N ARG A 86 4.57 -4.48 3.20
CA ARG A 86 5.80 -3.71 3.31
C ARG A 86 6.57 -3.67 1.98
N GLY A 87 6.74 -4.81 1.32
CA GLY A 87 7.39 -4.87 0.00
C GLY A 87 6.67 -4.03 -1.06
N MET A 88 5.33 -3.98 -1.03
CA MET A 88 4.55 -3.11 -1.91
C MET A 88 4.84 -1.63 -1.69
N VAL A 89 4.88 -1.18 -0.43
CA VAL A 89 5.20 0.21 -0.09
C VAL A 89 6.63 0.56 -0.49
N GLU A 90 7.59 -0.33 -0.23
CA GLU A 90 9.00 -0.16 -0.64
C GLU A 90 9.16 -0.07 -2.17
N ALA A 91 8.27 -0.73 -2.93
CA ALA A 91 8.21 -0.64 -4.39
C ALA A 91 7.40 0.57 -4.93
N GLY A 92 6.82 1.39 -4.04
CA GLY A 92 6.05 2.58 -4.41
C GLY A 92 4.54 2.38 -4.57
N ILE A 93 4.01 1.18 -4.30
CA ILE A 93 2.57 0.92 -4.25
C ILE A 93 2.03 1.33 -2.89
N THR A 94 1.37 2.49 -2.85
CA THR A 94 0.84 3.07 -1.60
C THR A 94 -0.62 2.71 -1.36
N THR A 95 -1.30 2.14 -2.35
CA THR A 95 -2.71 1.74 -2.23
C THR A 95 -2.94 0.47 -3.02
N ALA A 96 -3.65 -0.49 -2.42
CA ALA A 96 -3.97 -1.74 -3.07
C ALA A 96 -5.37 -2.24 -2.71
N ARG A 97 -6.01 -2.93 -3.65
CA ARG A 97 -7.29 -3.62 -3.43
C ARG A 97 -7.06 -5.12 -3.36
N ASP A 98 -7.12 -5.66 -2.15
CA ASP A 98 -7.06 -7.11 -1.92
C ASP A 98 -8.36 -7.79 -2.35
N LEU A 99 -8.21 -8.81 -3.19
CA LEU A 99 -9.27 -9.69 -3.69
C LEU A 99 -9.04 -11.15 -3.28
N GLY A 100 -8.04 -11.44 -2.45
CA GLY A 100 -7.72 -12.79 -1.98
C GLY A 100 -8.45 -13.23 -0.72
N ARG A 101 -9.21 -12.33 -0.08
CA ARG A 101 -9.81 -12.58 1.23
C ARG A 101 -10.77 -13.77 1.24
N ARG A 102 -10.47 -14.77 2.07
CA ARG A 102 -11.48 -15.74 2.55
C ARG A 102 -12.47 -15.03 3.49
N PRO A 103 -13.79 -15.32 3.42
CA PRO A 103 -14.74 -14.69 4.33
C PRO A 103 -14.29 -14.91 5.77
N PHE A 104 -14.15 -13.81 6.51
CA PHE A 104 -13.91 -13.85 7.96
C PHE A 104 -15.12 -14.52 8.62
N SER A 105 -15.06 -15.83 8.79
CA SER A 105 -16.02 -16.54 9.61
C SER A 105 -15.75 -16.17 11.06
N ARG A 106 -16.52 -15.21 11.59
CA ARG A 106 -16.69 -15.10 13.04
C ARG A 106 -17.45 -16.33 13.52
N THR A 107 -16.76 -17.44 13.72
CA THR A 107 -17.24 -18.52 14.60
C THR A 107 -16.49 -18.42 15.93
N ARG A 108 -16.74 -17.33 16.66
CA ARG A 108 -16.67 -17.36 18.13
C ARG A 108 -18.09 -17.57 18.65
N GLY A 109 -18.40 -18.83 18.95
CA GLY A 109 -19.52 -19.23 19.81
C GLY A 109 -20.93 -19.14 19.23
N ALA A 110 -21.40 -20.22 18.61
CA ALA A 110 -22.81 -20.62 18.71
C ALA A 110 -22.87 -22.14 18.89
N ARG A 111 -23.66 -22.54 19.87
CA ARG A 111 -23.64 -23.83 20.58
C ARG A 111 -23.96 -25.02 19.68
N SER A 112 -23.46 -26.17 20.10
CA SER A 112 -23.97 -27.48 19.72
C SER A 112 -25.51 -27.50 19.72
N ASN A 113 -26.09 -27.93 18.61
CA ASN A 113 -27.38 -28.60 18.68
C ASN A 113 -27.33 -29.81 17.74
N GLN A 114 -27.21 -30.99 18.35
CA GLN A 114 -27.62 -32.24 17.74
C GLN A 114 -29.10 -32.11 17.37
N ALA A 115 -29.43 -32.30 16.09
CA ALA A 115 -30.74 -32.75 15.65
C ALA A 115 -30.70 -33.13 14.16
N ARG A 116 -30.27 -34.36 13.87
CA ARG A 116 -31.09 -35.43 13.27
C ARG A 116 -30.21 -36.65 12.99
#